data_AF-A0A919LB27-F1
#
_entry.id   AF-A0A919LB27-F1
#
_cell.length_a   1.000
_cell.length_b   1.000
_cell.length_c   1.000
_cell.angle_alpha   90.00
_cell.angle_beta   90.00
_cell.angle_gamma   90.00
#
_symmetry.space_group_name_H-M   'P 1'
#
loop_
_entity.id
_entity.type
_entity.pdbx_description
1 polymer ?
#
loop_
_entity_poly.entity_id
_entity_poly.type
_entity_poly.pdbx_seq_one_letter_code
_entity_poly.pdbx_strand_id
1 'polypeptide(L)'
;MDRFVGQARLEWWANPSTCLGTYDIDITVTVDAVGTLRAAGRHAKSLDTAQREGWDFLMEMDPHFSLAFPGEDRGGITVRVVEAGSGTFSLAEAPDQAGSGGVTFDLLT
;
A
#
# COMPACT_ATOMS: atom_id res chain seq x y z
N MET A 1 -19.29 -10.06 12.17
CA MET A 1 -18.00 -9.92 11.48
C MET A 1 -18.31 -9.36 10.12
N ASP A 2 -17.95 -8.10 9.91
CA ASP A 2 -18.08 -7.47 8.61
C ASP A 2 -16.93 -7.90 7.72
N ARG A 3 -17.24 -8.23 6.47
CA ARG A 3 -16.28 -8.61 5.45
C ARG A 3 -16.56 -7.82 4.20
N PHE A 4 -15.58 -7.03 3.78
CA PHE A 4 -15.55 -6.41 2.46
C PHE A 4 -14.68 -7.25 1.52
N VAL A 5 -15.13 -7.43 0.29
CA VAL A 5 -14.37 -8.04 -0.80
C VAL A 5 -14.53 -7.17 -2.03
N GLY A 6 -13.43 -6.75 -2.63
CA GLY A 6 -13.47 -5.87 -3.79
C GLY A 6 -12.11 -5.65 -4.43
N GLN A 7 -12.03 -4.65 -5.28
CA GLN A 7 -10.78 -4.17 -5.86
C GLN A 7 -10.33 -2.91 -5.13
N ALA A 8 -9.02 -2.67 -5.14
CA ALA A 8 -8.40 -1.45 -4.67
C ALA A 8 -7.09 -1.22 -5.43
N ARG A 9 -6.43 -0.11 -5.15
CA ARG A 9 -5.17 0.29 -5.76
C ARG A 9 -4.18 0.67 -4.68
N LEU A 10 -2.99 0.09 -4.77
CA LEU A 10 -1.84 0.53 -3.98
C LEU A 10 -1.07 1.57 -4.78
N GLU A 11 -0.85 2.72 -4.18
CA GLU A 11 -0.15 3.83 -4.79
C GLU A 11 1.09 4.14 -3.96
N TRP A 12 2.24 4.12 -4.61
CA TRP A 12 3.50 4.52 -4.01
C TRP A 12 3.85 5.94 -4.46
N TRP A 13 3.95 6.85 -3.51
CA TRP A 13 4.13 8.28 -3.75
C TRP A 13 5.51 8.72 -3.26
N ALA A 14 6.26 9.44 -4.10
CA ALA A 14 7.48 10.14 -3.66
C ALA A 14 7.14 11.36 -2.80
N ASN A 15 6.03 12.01 -3.12
CA ASN A 15 5.52 13.22 -2.47
C ASN A 15 4.03 13.35 -2.81
N PRO A 16 3.28 14.33 -2.25
CA PRO A 16 1.84 14.46 -2.48
C PRO A 16 1.40 14.65 -3.94
N SER A 17 2.31 14.97 -4.86
CA SER A 17 2.03 15.27 -6.26
C SER A 17 2.72 14.33 -7.26
N THR A 18 3.51 13.36 -6.80
CA THR A 18 4.29 12.46 -7.66
C THR A 18 4.08 11.01 -7.25
N CYS A 19 3.26 10.29 -8.03
CA CYS A 19 3.08 8.85 -7.90
C CYS A 19 4.16 8.12 -8.69
N LEU A 20 4.94 7.28 -8.01
CA LEU A 20 6.01 6.49 -8.58
C LEU A 20 5.57 5.09 -9.03
N GLY A 21 4.52 4.56 -8.42
CA GLY A 21 4.05 3.20 -8.70
C GLY A 21 2.58 3.03 -8.37
N THR A 22 1.90 2.21 -9.15
CA THR A 22 0.47 1.96 -8.99
C THR A 22 0.19 0.49 -9.28
N TYR A 23 -0.45 -0.20 -8.33
CA TYR A 23 -0.74 -1.62 -8.42
C TYR A 23 -2.21 -1.88 -8.13
N ASP A 24 -2.93 -2.41 -9.12
CA ASP A 24 -4.30 -2.88 -8.91
C ASP A 24 -4.30 -4.19 -8.12
N ILE A 25 -5.13 -4.26 -7.09
CA ILE A 25 -5.21 -5.39 -6.17
C ILE A 25 -6.64 -5.87 -5.96
N ASP A 26 -6.80 -7.18 -5.81
CA ASP A 26 -7.98 -7.75 -5.18
C ASP A 26 -7.77 -7.71 -3.67
N ILE A 27 -8.72 -7.18 -2.90
CA ILE A 27 -8.61 -7.02 -1.45
C ILE A 27 -9.80 -7.66 -0.72
N THR A 28 -9.50 -8.32 0.39
CA THR A 28 -10.47 -8.72 1.40
C THR A 28 -10.14 -8.00 2.70
N VAL A 29 -11.10 -7.25 3.24
CA VAL A 29 -11.00 -6.60 4.54
C VAL A 29 -11.96 -7.28 5.50
N THR A 30 -11.47 -7.63 6.68
CA THR A 30 -12.25 -8.24 7.75
C THR A 30 -12.03 -7.48 9.04
N VAL A 31 -13.10 -7.19 9.76
CA VAL A 31 -13.02 -6.63 11.12
C VAL A 31 -13.32 -7.76 12.09
N ASP A 32 -12.36 -8.08 12.95
CA ASP A 32 -12.55 -9.13 13.95
C ASP A 32 -13.46 -8.69 15.12
N ALA A 33 -13.73 -9.61 16.04
CA ALA A 33 -14.66 -9.38 17.15
C ALA A 33 -14.20 -8.31 18.14
N VAL A 34 -12.90 -7.95 18.14
CA VAL A 34 -12.33 -6.89 18.98
C VAL A 34 -12.10 -5.59 18.20
N GLY A 35 -12.59 -5.51 16.96
CA GLY A 35 -12.51 -4.32 16.12
C GLY A 35 -11.19 -4.18 15.36
N THR A 36 -10.32 -5.19 15.36
CA THR A 36 -9.05 -5.12 14.62
C THR A 36 -9.31 -5.34 13.14
N LEU A 37 -8.86 -4.38 12.33
CA LEU A 37 -8.88 -4.50 10.88
C LEU A 37 -7.78 -5.46 10.42
N ARG A 38 -8.17 -6.48 9.67
CA ARG A 38 -7.25 -7.35 8.93
C ARG A 38 -7.57 -7.27 7.47
N ALA A 39 -6.59 -6.86 6.67
CA ALA A 39 -6.71 -6.82 5.23
C ALA A 39 -5.70 -7.79 4.60
N ALA A 40 -6.16 -8.52 3.60
CA ALA A 40 -5.34 -9.38 2.76
C ALA A 40 -5.62 -9.03 1.30
N GLY A 41 -4.60 -9.08 0.47
CA GLY A 41 -4.73 -8.80 -0.94
C GLY A 41 -3.80 -9.63 -1.79
N ARG A 42 -3.99 -9.46 -3.10
CA ARG A 42 -3.13 -9.97 -4.16
C ARG A 42 -3.22 -9.03 -5.34
N HIS A 43 -2.24 -9.05 -6.23
CA HIS A 43 -2.37 -8.29 -7.48
C HIS A 43 -3.57 -8.78 -8.30
N ALA A 44 -4.37 -7.86 -8.81
CA ALA A 44 -5.56 -8.16 -9.62
C ALA A 44 -5.18 -8.83 -10.95
N LYS A 45 -3.97 -8.55 -11.45
CA LYS A 45 -3.33 -9.23 -12.58
C LYS A 45 -1.96 -9.72 -12.13
N SER A 46 -1.51 -10.83 -12.71
CA SER A 46 -0.12 -11.26 -12.54
C SER A 46 0.81 -10.15 -13.04
N LEU A 47 1.77 -9.77 -12.20
CA LEU A 47 2.83 -8.86 -12.60
C LEU A 47 3.69 -9.53 -13.68
N ASP A 48 4.04 -8.78 -14.73
CA ASP A 48 5.10 -9.20 -15.66
C ASP A 48 6.48 -9.14 -14.97
N THR A 49 7.52 -9.60 -15.67
CA THR A 49 8.88 -9.67 -15.11
C THR A 49 9.38 -8.33 -14.60
N ALA A 50 9.24 -7.25 -15.38
CA ALA A 50 9.74 -5.93 -14.99
C ALA A 50 8.92 -5.35 -13.83
N GLN A 51 7.60 -5.57 -13.84
CA GLN A 51 6.73 -5.17 -12.74
C GLN A 51 7.04 -5.94 -11.45
N ARG A 52 7.37 -7.23 -11.56
CA ARG A 52 7.78 -8.08 -10.44
C ARG A 52 9.11 -7.58 -9.86
N GLU A 53 10.13 -7.37 -10.69
CA GLU A 53 11.42 -6.82 -10.25
C GLU A 53 11.26 -5.47 -9.54
N GLY A 54 10.42 -4.58 -10.10
CA GLY A 54 10.07 -3.32 -9.46
C GLY A 54 9.38 -3.52 -8.10
N TRP A 55 8.39 -4.41 -8.03
CA TRP A 55 7.70 -4.74 -6.78
C TRP A 55 8.65 -5.29 -5.71
N ASP A 56 9.50 -6.26 -6.06
CA ASP A 56 10.48 -6.86 -5.14
C ASP A 56 11.43 -5.78 -4.59
N PHE A 57 12.01 -4.94 -5.46
CA PHE A 57 12.86 -3.83 -5.04
C PHE A 57 12.13 -2.86 -4.10
N LEU A 58 10.86 -2.56 -4.37
CA LEU A 58 10.07 -1.72 -3.48
C LEU A 58 9.87 -2.38 -2.13
N MET A 59 9.49 -3.65 -2.08
CA MET A 59 9.27 -4.38 -0.82
C MET A 59 10.52 -4.45 0.06
N GLU A 60 11.72 -4.54 -0.54
CA GLU A 60 12.99 -4.49 0.20
C GLU A 60 13.19 -3.16 0.97
N MET A 61 12.59 -2.06 0.48
CA MET A 61 12.67 -0.74 1.10
C MET A 61 11.62 -0.50 2.20
N ASP A 62 10.77 -1.49 2.48
CA ASP A 62 9.64 -1.43 3.41
C ASP A 62 8.73 -0.20 3.21
N PRO A 63 8.11 -0.04 2.02
CA PRO A 63 7.45 1.18 1.65
C PRO A 63 6.06 1.26 2.26
N HIS A 64 5.63 2.49 2.48
CA HIS A 64 4.24 2.81 2.80
C HIS A 64 3.48 3.10 1.50
N PHE A 65 2.29 2.53 1.35
CA PHE A 65 1.40 2.79 0.23
C PHE A 65 0.17 3.57 0.67
N SER A 66 -0.34 4.40 -0.22
CA SER A 66 -1.71 4.86 -0.15
C SER A 66 -2.63 3.80 -0.75
N LEU A 67 -3.67 3.40 -0.02
CA LEU A 67 -4.71 2.49 -0.47
C LEU A 67 -5.91 3.31 -0.98
N ALA A 68 -6.24 3.17 -2.25
CA ALA A 68 -7.37 3.82 -2.91
C ALA A 68 -8.43 2.78 -3.33
N PHE A 69 -9.69 3.02 -2.99
CA PHE A 69 -10.84 2.25 -3.43
C PHE A 69 -11.42 2.81 -4.74
N PRO A 70 -12.24 2.02 -5.47
CA PRO A 70 -12.84 2.47 -6.71
C PRO A 70 -13.66 3.76 -6.53
N GLY A 71 -13.40 4.74 -7.39
CA GLY A 71 -14.04 6.07 -7.33
C GLY A 71 -13.27 7.12 -6.54
N GLU A 72 -12.18 6.75 -5.86
CA GLU A 72 -11.27 7.70 -5.23
C GLU A 72 -10.18 8.17 -6.22
N ASP A 73 -9.94 9.48 -6.27
CA ASP A 73 -8.82 10.05 -7.05
C ASP A 73 -7.47 9.66 -6.45
N ARG A 74 -7.39 9.54 -5.13
CA ARG A 74 -6.18 9.21 -4.38
C ARG A 74 -6.52 8.42 -3.12
N GLY A 75 -5.63 7.50 -2.74
CA GLY A 75 -5.82 6.70 -1.52
C GLY A 75 -5.74 7.53 -0.23
N GLY A 76 -6.77 7.40 0.61
CA GLY A 76 -6.86 8.09 1.90
C GLY A 76 -6.24 7.35 3.09
N ILE A 77 -5.89 6.06 2.93
CA ILE A 77 -5.38 5.21 4.01
C ILE A 77 -3.93 4.84 3.70
N THR A 78 -3.02 5.09 4.64
CA THR A 78 -1.63 4.63 4.53
C THR A 78 -1.51 3.22 5.08
N VAL A 79 -0.96 2.30 4.29
CA VAL A 79 -0.82 0.89 4.66
C VAL A 79 0.62 0.40 4.46
N ARG A 80 1.05 -0.48 5.35
CA ARG A 80 2.23 -1.33 5.17
C ARG A 80 1.79 -2.65 4.57
N VAL A 81 2.53 -3.09 3.55
CA VAL A 81 2.29 -4.37 2.87
C VAL A 81 3.32 -5.39 3.33
N VAL A 82 2.87 -6.61 3.63
CA VAL A 82 3.75 -7.73 4.00
C VAL A 82 3.40 -8.92 3.14
N GLU A 83 4.36 -9.40 2.35
CA GLU A 83 4.16 -10.60 1.55
C GLU A 83 3.95 -11.83 2.44
N ALA A 84 2.88 -12.58 2.14
CA ALA A 84 2.52 -13.81 2.83
C ALA A 84 2.90 -15.06 2.03
N GLY A 85 3.58 -14.87 0.88
CA GLY A 85 3.91 -15.92 -0.08
C GLY A 85 2.77 -16.22 -1.07
N SER A 86 3.07 -17.02 -2.10
CA SER A 86 2.12 -17.43 -3.15
C SER A 86 1.39 -16.26 -3.86
N GLY A 87 2.04 -15.10 -3.97
CA GLY A 87 1.46 -13.91 -4.60
C GLY A 87 0.36 -13.22 -3.78
N THR A 88 0.27 -13.54 -2.48
CA THR A 88 -0.63 -12.88 -1.54
C THR A 88 0.16 -12.05 -0.54
N PHE A 89 -0.48 -11.00 -0.02
CA PHE A 89 0.08 -10.13 1.01
C PHE A 89 -0.97 -9.72 2.02
N SER A 90 -0.54 -9.40 3.24
CA SER A 90 -1.36 -8.74 4.25
C SER A 90 -1.11 -7.23 4.23
N LEU A 91 -2.15 -6.46 4.50
CA LEU A 91 -2.07 -5.01 4.67
C LEU A 91 -2.38 -4.67 6.13
N ALA A 92 -1.54 -3.85 6.73
CA ALA A 92 -1.77 -3.25 8.03
C ALA A 92 -1.81 -1.74 7.87
N GLU A 93 -2.75 -1.09 8.55
CA GLU A 93 -2.72 0.37 8.65
C GLU A 93 -1.39 0.82 9.26
N ALA A 94 -0.73 1.76 8.59
CA ALA A 94 0.47 2.37 9.15
C ALA A 94 0.03 3.23 10.35
N PRO A 95 0.77 3.23 11.47
CA PRO A 95 0.46 4.14 12.56
C PRO A 95 0.41 5.56 12.02
N ASP A 96 -0.62 6.33 12.39
CA ASP A 96 -0.81 7.72 11.96
C ASP A 96 0.52 8.46 12.13
N GLN A 97 1.17 8.78 11.02
CA GLN A 97 2.40 9.55 11.05
C GLN A 97 2.00 11.00 11.29
N ALA A 98 1.70 11.32 12.55
CA ALA A 98 1.78 12.69 13.03
C ALA A 98 3.24 13.15 12.90
N GLY A 99 3.58 13.70 11.73
CA GLY A 99 4.89 14.28 11.46
C GLY A 99 5.56 13.73 10.21
N SER A 100 5.22 14.34 9.08
CA SER A 100 6.16 14.53 7.98
C SER A 100 7.39 15.27 8.55
N GLY A 101 8.40 14.54 9.02
CA GLY A 101 9.68 15.09 9.41
C GLY A 101 10.32 15.74 8.18
N GLY A 102 10.54 17.05 8.24
CA GLY A 102 11.09 17.83 7.15
C GLY A 102 12.45 17.30 6.70
N VAL A 103 12.62 17.15 5.39
CA VAL A 103 13.95 17.03 4.79
C VAL A 103 14.51 18.45 4.68
N THR A 104 15.34 18.85 5.65
CA THR A 104 16.24 20.00 5.48
C THR A 104 17.38 19.54 4.59
N PHE A 105 17.41 20.00 3.34
CA PHE A 105 18.60 19.91 2.52
C PHE A 105 19.53 21.06 2.91
N ASP A 106 20.54 20.75 3.73
CA ASP A 106 21.68 21.65 3.94
C ASP A 106 22.49 21.71 2.62
N LEU A 107 22.32 22.80 1.87
CA LEU A 107 23.23 23.19 0.80
C LEU A 107 24.41 23.89 1.45
N LEU A 108 25.50 23.14 1.61
CA LEU A 108 26.83 23.71 1.91
C LEU A 108 27.16 24.77 0.85
N THR A 109 27.46 25.98 1.30
CA THR A 109 28.12 27.02 0.49
C THR A 109 29.61 27.01 0.77
#